data_AF-A0A4Z0KDL6-F1
#
_entry.id   AF-A0A4Z0KDL6-F1
#
_cell.length_a   1.000
_cell.length_b   1.000
_cell.length_c   1.000
_cell.angle_alpha   90.00
_cell.angle_beta   90.00
_cell.angle_gamma   90.00
#
_symmetry.space_group_name_H-M   'P 1'
#
loop_
_entity.id
_entity.type
_entity.pdbx_description
1 polymer ?
#
loop_
_entity_poly.entity_id
_entity_poly.type
_entity_poly.pdbx_seq_one_letter_code
_entity_poly.pdbx_strand_id
1 'polypeptide(L)' 'LVGLAESINEEPGFIWKIWTESEKNQQAGGIYLFESEETAQAYIKKHTARLKNLGVDEVTFKLFGVNDALTKINHGNLCR' A
#
# COMPACT_ATOMS: atom_id res chain seq x y z
N LEU A 1 -9.80 7.45 -10.43
CA LEU A 1 -9.09 6.78 -9.31
C LEU A 1 -10.02 6.28 -8.20
N VAL A 2 -11.27 6.75 -8.08
CA VAL A 2 -12.22 6.28 -7.06
C VAL A 2 -12.40 4.76 -7.07
N GLY A 3 -12.73 4.16 -8.23
CA GLY A 3 -12.85 2.70 -8.34
C GLY A 3 -11.58 1.91 -8.04
N LEU A 4 -10.40 2.54 -8.22
CA LEU A 4 -9.13 1.92 -7.79
C LEU A 4 -9.04 1.89 -6.27
N ALA A 5 -9.36 3.00 -5.60
CA ALA A 5 -9.37 3.07 -4.14
C ALA A 5 -10.38 2.10 -3.53
N GLU A 6 -11.58 2.01 -4.11
CA GLU A 6 -12.61 1.06 -3.68
C GLU A 6 -12.15 -0.39 -3.83
N SER A 7 -11.56 -0.76 -4.98
CA SER A 7 -11.07 -2.14 -5.20
C SER A 7 -9.97 -2.58 -4.23
N ILE A 8 -9.22 -1.64 -3.65
CA ILE A 8 -8.15 -1.96 -2.70
C ILE A 8 -8.75 -2.40 -1.36
N ASN A 9 -9.92 -1.86 -0.98
CA ASN A 9 -10.61 -2.26 0.25
C ASN A 9 -11.09 -3.71 0.21
N GLU A 10 -11.17 -4.32 -0.97
CA GLU A 10 -11.59 -5.71 -1.17
C GLU A 10 -10.41 -6.71 -1.18
N GLU A 11 -9.17 -6.22 -1.09
CA GLU A 11 -8.01 -7.09 -1.11
C GLU A 11 -7.87 -7.87 0.21
N PRO A 12 -7.56 -9.17 0.17
CA PRO A 12 -7.39 -9.96 1.38
C PRO A 12 -6.39 -9.34 2.34
N GLY A 13 -6.78 -9.24 3.61
CA GLY A 13 -5.93 -8.72 4.68
C GLY A 13 -5.56 -7.25 4.57
N PHE A 14 -6.18 -6.47 3.67
CA PHE A 14 -5.96 -5.04 3.60
C PHE A 14 -6.60 -4.33 4.81
N ILE A 15 -5.84 -3.46 5.48
CA ILE A 15 -6.32 -2.70 6.64
C ILE A 15 -6.56 -1.23 6.24
N TRP A 16 -5.52 -0.57 5.72
CA TRP A 16 -5.65 0.81 5.23
C TRP A 16 -4.52 1.18 4.27
N LYS A 17 -4.73 2.30 3.56
CA LYS A 17 -3.76 2.92 2.66
C LYS A 17 -3.70 4.43 2.92
N ILE A 18 -2.48 4.98 2.89
CA ILE A 18 -2.24 6.40 2.68
C ILE A 18 -1.82 6.61 1.22
N TRP A 19 -2.53 7.49 0.52
CA TRP A 19 -2.14 7.91 -0.83
C TRP A 19 -1.03 8.96 -0.75
N THR A 20 0.02 8.80 -1.55
CA THR A 20 1.14 9.76 -1.60
C THR A 20 1.30 10.28 -3.02
N GLU A 21 1.58 11.56 -3.15
CA GLU A 21 1.90 12.21 -4.42
C GLU A 21 2.91 13.32 -4.21
N SER A 22 3.73 13.55 -5.23
CA SER A 22 4.70 14.63 -5.30
C SER A 22 4.73 15.12 -6.73
N GLU A 23 3.96 16.18 -7.01
CA GLU A 23 3.91 16.81 -8.33
C GLU A 23 5.31 17.28 -8.76
N LYS A 24 6.05 17.91 -7.83
CA LYS A 24 7.43 18.39 -8.06
C LYS A 24 8.37 17.30 -8.57
N ASN A 25 8.26 16.09 -8.01
CA ASN A 25 9.12 14.97 -8.38
C ASN A 25 8.47 14.04 -9.41
N GLN A 26 7.25 14.35 -9.86
CA GLN A 26 6.42 13.50 -10.73
C GLN A 26 6.27 12.07 -10.20
N GLN A 27 6.05 11.94 -8.89
CA GLN A 27 5.94 10.65 -8.20
C GLN A 27 4.59 10.50 -7.54
N ALA A 28 4.04 9.29 -7.59
CA ALA A 28 2.84 8.91 -6.85
C ALA A 28 3.02 7.51 -6.27
N GLY A 29 2.32 7.21 -5.18
CA GLY A 29 2.44 5.92 -4.52
C GLY A 29 1.44 5.74 -3.38
N GLY A 30 1.85 4.95 -2.39
CA GLY A 30 1.12 4.85 -1.15
C GLY A 30 1.82 4.01 -0.10
N ILE A 31 1.40 4.20 1.14
CA ILE A 31 1.80 3.39 2.28
C ILE A 31 0.62 2.49 2.62
N TYR A 32 0.87 1.20 2.76
CA TYR A 32 -0.17 0.19 2.94
C TYR A 32 0.08 -0.56 4.24
N LEU A 33 -0.99 -0.89 4.96
CA LEU A 33 -0.96 -1.82 6.07
C LEU A 33 -1.79 -3.05 5.72
N PHE A 34 -1.19 -4.22 5.90
CA PHE A 34 -1.82 -5.53 5.73
C PHE A 34 -1.72 -6.34 7.03
N GLU A 35 -2.64 -7.28 7.19
CA GLU A 35 -2.69 -8.18 8.36
C GLU A 35 -1.47 -9.12 8.43
N SER A 36 -0.89 -9.48 7.28
CA SER A 36 0.20 -10.44 7.17
C SER A 36 1.14 -10.09 6.01
N GLU A 37 2.33 -10.70 6.04
CA GLU A 37 3.30 -10.52 4.96
C GLU A 37 2.81 -11.20 3.68
N GLU A 38 2.15 -12.35 3.81
CA GLU A 38 1.62 -13.15 2.72
C GLU A 38 0.59 -12.36 1.90
N THR A 39 -0.35 -11.69 2.56
CA THR A 39 -1.37 -10.87 1.87
C THR A 39 -0.76 -9.62 1.25
N ALA A 40 0.22 -9.00 1.90
CA ALA A 40 0.96 -7.86 1.33
C ALA A 40 1.72 -8.25 0.05
N GLN A 41 2.43 -9.39 0.05
CA GLN A 41 3.17 -9.89 -1.11
C GLN A 41 2.23 -10.25 -2.28
N ALA A 42 1.09 -10.88 -1.99
CA ALA A 42 0.06 -11.17 -2.99
C ALA A 42 -0.46 -9.88 -3.65
N TYR A 43 -0.74 -8.84 -2.85
CA TYR A 43 -1.16 -7.54 -3.35
C TYR A 43 -0.08 -6.87 -4.21
N ILE A 44 1.20 -6.86 -3.77
CA ILE A 44 2.31 -6.29 -4.55
C ILE A 44 2.37 -6.92 -5.95
N LYS A 45 2.29 -8.25 -6.04
CA LYS A 45 2.31 -8.96 -7.33
C LYS A 45 1.16 -8.54 -8.26
N LYS A 46 -0.07 -8.47 -7.73
CA LYS A 46 -1.26 -8.03 -8.48
C LYS A 46 -1.15 -6.56 -8.88
N HIS A 47 -0.71 -5.71 -7.95
CA HIS A 47 -0.66 -4.27 -8.13
C HIS A 47 0.39 -3.84 -9.14
N THR A 48 1.59 -4.42 -9.10
CA THR A 48 2.65 -4.15 -10.08
C THR A 48 2.22 -4.52 -11.50
N ALA A 49 1.55 -5.67 -11.69
CA ALA A 49 1.01 -6.05 -12.99
C ALA A 49 -0.06 -5.06 -13.49
N ARG A 50 -0.94 -4.59 -12.59
CA ARG A 50 -1.96 -3.59 -12.91
C ARG A 50 -1.35 -2.22 -13.27
N LEU A 51 -0.34 -1.77 -12.54
CA LEU A 51 0.31 -0.48 -12.77
C LEU A 51 1.07 -0.44 -14.11
N LYS A 52 1.64 -1.56 -14.52
CA LYS A 52 2.25 -1.69 -15.85
C LYS A 52 1.24 -1.42 -16.98
N ASN A 53 0.01 -1.89 -16.83
CA ASN A 53 -1.08 -1.60 -17.79
C ASN A 53 -1.55 -0.14 -17.77
N LEU A 54 -1.20 0.63 -16.72
CA LEU A 54 -1.49 2.05 -16.60
C LEU A 54 -0.31 2.94 -17.06
N GLY A 55 0.73 2.35 -17.66
CA GLY A 55 1.89 3.07 -18.18
C GLY A 55 2.99 3.34 -17.15
N VAL A 56 2.98 2.63 -16.01
CA VAL A 56 4.06 2.70 -15.02
C VAL A 56 5.03 1.54 -15.26
N ASP A 57 6.17 1.84 -15.88
CA ASP A 57 7.15 0.82 -16.27
C ASP A 57 7.93 0.25 -15.08
N GLU A 58 8.25 1.10 -14.10
CA GLU A 58 9.00 0.72 -12.91
C GLU A 58 8.22 1.06 -11.65
N VAL A 59 7.98 0.02 -10.83
CA VAL A 59 7.35 0.15 -9.52
C VAL A 59 8.39 -0.17 -8.46
N THR A 60 8.63 0.78 -7.56
CA THR A 60 9.48 0.55 -6.38
C THR A 60 8.61 0.27 -5.18
N PHE A 61 8.99 -0.73 -4.38
CA PHE A 61 8.32 -1.05 -3.12
C PHE A 61 9.34 -1.52 -2.08
N LYS A 62 8.97 -1.40 -0.81
CA LYS A 62 9.70 -1.96 0.31
C LYS A 62 8.70 -2.63 1.24
N LEU A 63 9.10 -3.76 1.82
CA LEU A 63 8.28 -4.51 2.77
C LEU A 63 8.95 -4.44 4.14
N PHE A 64 8.16 -4.13 5.17
CA PHE A 64 8.64 -3.96 6.53
C PHE A 64 7.66 -4.60 7.51
N GLY A 65 8.19 -5.14 8.60
CA GLY A 65 7.38 -5.41 9.78
C GLY A 65 7.04 -4.12 10.53
N VAL A 66 5.90 -4.13 11.23
CA VAL A 66 5.49 -3.01 12.07
C VAL A 66 5.98 -3.21 13.50
N ASN A 67 6.57 -2.18 14.10
CA ASN A 67 6.89 -2.16 15.53
C ASN A 67 5.69 -1.62 16.30
N ASP A 68 4.79 -2.52 16.71
CA ASP A 68 3.55 -2.17 17.40
C ASP A 68 3.72 -1.22 18.58
N ALA A 69 4.76 -1.42 19.41
CA ALA A 69 4.96 -0.63 20.62
C ALA A 69 5.28 0.83 20.28
N LEU A 70 6.23 1.07 19.36
CA LEU A 70 6.60 2.41 18.94
C LEU A 70 5.49 3.08 18.11
N THR A 71 4.81 2.32 17.25
CA THR A 71 3.70 2.83 16.45
C THR A 71 2.54 3.33 17.32
N LYS A 72 2.21 2.63 18.42
CA LYS A 72 1.20 3.07 19.38
C LYS A 72 1.55 4.40 20.05
N ILE A 73 2.83 4.60 20.42
CA ILE A 73 3.30 5.86 21.01
C ILE A 73 3.04 7.04 20.06
N ASN A 74 3.24 6.83 18.76
CA ASN A 74 3.01 7.85 17.74
C ASN A 74 1.66 7.71 17.01
N HIS A 75 0.67 7.12 17.68
CA HIS A 75 -0.74 7.09 17.26
C HIS A 75 -1.02 6.42 15.91
N GLY A 76 -0.12 5.58 15.40
CA GLY A 76 -0.37 4.85 14.16
C GLY A 76 -1.51 3.85 14.35
N ASN A 77 -2.48 3.87 13.45
CA ASN A 77 -3.60 2.95 13.52
C ASN A 77 -3.17 1.56 13.07
N LEU A 78 -3.32 0.56 13.94
CA LEU A 78 -2.95 -0.82 13.63
C LEU A 78 -4.16 -1.69 13.26
N CYS A 79 -5.40 -1.26 13.53
CA CYS A 79 -6.66 -2.01 13.32
C CYS A 79 -6.45 -3.53 13.13
N ARG A 80 -5.97 -4.20 14.19
CA ARG A 80 -5.84 -5.66 14.27
C ARG A 80 -6.95 -6.22 15.14
#